data_AF-A0A7Y1ARQ4-F1
#
_entry.id   AF-A0A7Y1ARQ4-F1
#
_cell.length_a   1.000
_cell.length_b   1.000
_cell.length_c   1.000
_cell.angle_alpha   90.00
_cell.angle_beta   90.00
_cell.angle_gamma   90.00
#
_symmetry.space_group_name_H-M   'P 1'
#
loop_
_entity.id
_entity.type
_entity.pdbx_description
1 polymer ?
#
loop_
_entity_poly.entity_id
_entity_poly.type
_entity_poly.pdbx_seq_one_letter_code
_entity_poly.pdbx_strand_id
1 'polypeptide(L)'
;MPEYYRDELEALTESEFYEQSGVFEHSIVVPLRFMQYLSGVRLNGIPRADSGFLFRRTDIETIRLYVDHARLLPTVLENVKRLYPPAAVGLKGLEPEKVVGFHQQVLAHAHTWTHLEHAVKVACDSMNQLAGDILERLQRLIEDIAGVMGEQPSGNGLGITDLPRAVLTDEQRSALELIRLNRVHEQPDIRGFFNTSIFSQCRLFNSTLANVLVPHASALLDVYSQVDNVTANASLKTDLRALDDQLHSVVTEYERLITETVPGRVPQFSLEATSGVFSRQAGILRGEIHRLVVERGRLVFASLPPDTLGAFLYVTQQRFSELRGRFMAAAVTCRDMENAWEPLQWYVMGVNEYLKQVSTLADLNQLKTNLERLMRTWLRVKALTAQVYSSFTQILERDDWAAR
;
A
#
# COMPACT_ATOMS: atom_id res chain seq x y z
N MET A 1 -7.65 -21.84 -21.36
CA MET A 1 -8.69 -20.82 -21.13
C MET A 1 -9.35 -20.55 -22.47
N PRO A 2 -10.66 -20.79 -22.66
CA PRO A 2 -11.32 -20.48 -23.92
C PRO A 2 -11.38 -18.96 -24.12
N GLU A 3 -11.04 -18.50 -25.33
CA GLU A 3 -10.90 -17.08 -25.70
C GLU A 3 -12.17 -16.25 -25.44
N TYR A 4 -13.35 -16.87 -25.46
CA TYR A 4 -14.65 -16.24 -25.18
C TYR A 4 -14.76 -15.59 -23.79
N TYR A 5 -14.01 -16.08 -22.79
CA TYR A 5 -14.07 -15.57 -21.41
C TYR A 5 -13.20 -14.33 -21.15
N ARG A 6 -12.37 -13.93 -22.12
CA ARG A 6 -11.52 -12.73 -22.02
C ARG A 6 -12.36 -11.47 -22.25
N ASP A 7 -13.30 -11.54 -23.21
CA ASP A 7 -14.07 -10.40 -23.70
C ASP A 7 -15.13 -9.90 -22.69
N GLU A 8 -15.76 -10.80 -21.91
CA GLU A 8 -16.81 -10.43 -20.95
C GLU A 8 -16.26 -9.69 -19.72
N LEU A 9 -15.02 -10.01 -19.31
CA LEU A 9 -14.31 -9.36 -18.21
C LEU A 9 -13.62 -8.07 -18.65
N GLU A 10 -13.19 -7.97 -19.90
CA GLU A 10 -12.72 -6.71 -20.50
C GLU A 10 -13.89 -5.71 -20.68
N ALA A 11 -15.08 -6.17 -21.05
CA ALA A 11 -16.28 -5.33 -21.11
C ALA A 11 -16.68 -4.73 -19.74
N LEU A 12 -16.53 -5.50 -18.63
CA LEU A 12 -16.72 -5.00 -17.26
C LEU A 12 -15.64 -4.00 -16.81
N THR A 13 -14.52 -3.90 -17.54
CA THR A 13 -13.46 -2.93 -17.25
C THR A 13 -13.65 -1.56 -17.90
N GLU A 14 -14.56 -1.42 -18.88
CA GLU A 14 -14.77 -0.18 -19.66
C GLU A 14 -16.03 0.63 -19.32
N SER A 15 -16.98 0.11 -18.53
CA SER A 15 -18.24 0.83 -18.31
C SER A 15 -18.20 1.83 -17.14
N GLU A 16 -18.65 3.07 -17.42
CA GLU A 16 -19.08 4.16 -16.51
C GLU A 16 -20.29 3.75 -15.61
N PHE A 17 -20.21 2.59 -14.96
CA PHE A 17 -21.33 1.95 -14.26
C PHE A 17 -21.11 1.95 -12.74
N TYR A 18 -20.60 3.05 -12.20
CA TYR A 18 -20.16 3.16 -10.80
C TYR A 18 -21.24 3.77 -9.86
N GLU A 19 -22.22 4.50 -10.41
CA GLU A 19 -23.19 5.25 -9.59
C GLU A 19 -24.53 4.50 -9.35
N GLN A 20 -24.74 3.33 -9.97
CA GLN A 20 -26.01 2.58 -9.88
C GLN A 20 -25.86 1.09 -9.51
N SER A 21 -24.64 0.61 -9.24
CA SER A 21 -24.35 -0.81 -9.02
C SER A 21 -24.67 -1.25 -7.58
N GLY A 22 -25.21 -2.46 -7.42
CA GLY A 22 -25.53 -3.04 -6.11
C GLY A 22 -24.29 -3.51 -5.34
N VAL A 23 -24.48 -3.88 -4.07
CA VAL A 23 -23.42 -4.42 -3.18
C VAL A 23 -22.69 -5.62 -3.82
N PHE A 24 -23.40 -6.42 -4.62
CA PHE A 24 -22.83 -7.56 -5.34
C PHE A 24 -21.82 -7.14 -6.40
N GLU A 25 -22.17 -6.20 -7.28
CA GLU A 25 -21.29 -5.70 -8.33
C GLU A 25 -20.02 -5.07 -7.72
N HIS A 26 -20.16 -4.34 -6.61
CA HIS A 26 -19.03 -3.77 -5.89
C HIS A 26 -18.09 -4.86 -5.30
N SER A 27 -18.65 -5.96 -4.77
CA SER A 27 -17.86 -7.10 -4.24
C SER A 27 -17.04 -7.84 -5.31
N ILE A 28 -17.41 -7.68 -6.58
CA ILE A 28 -16.69 -8.20 -7.74
C ILE A 28 -15.64 -7.20 -8.22
N VAL A 29 -16.07 -5.97 -8.49
CA VAL A 29 -15.27 -5.02 -9.26
C VAL A 29 -14.16 -4.36 -8.43
N VAL A 30 -14.46 -3.99 -7.18
CA VAL A 30 -13.55 -3.16 -6.38
C VAL A 30 -12.27 -3.92 -5.98
N PRO A 31 -12.33 -5.11 -5.36
CA PRO A 31 -11.11 -5.86 -5.00
C PRO A 31 -10.28 -6.23 -6.24
N LEU A 32 -10.94 -6.65 -7.32
CA LEU A 32 -10.28 -7.05 -8.56
C LEU A 32 -9.49 -5.89 -9.16
N ARG A 33 -10.14 -4.73 -9.36
CA ARG A 33 -9.48 -3.59 -10.00
C ARG A 33 -8.37 -3.00 -9.12
N PHE A 34 -8.52 -3.01 -7.79
CA PHE A 34 -7.44 -2.62 -6.87
C PHE A 34 -6.22 -3.55 -7.01
N MET A 35 -6.43 -4.87 -7.04
CA MET A 35 -5.32 -5.81 -7.20
C MET A 35 -4.69 -5.77 -8.60
N GLN A 36 -5.47 -5.51 -9.66
CA GLN A 36 -4.94 -5.30 -11.01
C GLN A 36 -4.05 -4.06 -11.08
N TYR A 37 -4.38 -3.03 -10.30
CA TYR A 37 -3.58 -1.82 -10.17
C TYR A 37 -2.24 -2.11 -9.47
N LEU A 38 -2.27 -2.74 -8.29
CA LEU A 38 -1.06 -3.05 -7.50
C LEU A 38 -0.08 -3.98 -8.24
N SER A 39 -0.62 -4.96 -8.98
CA SER A 39 0.16 -5.92 -9.76
C SER A 39 0.70 -5.37 -11.09
N GLY A 40 0.29 -4.16 -11.49
CA GLY A 40 0.73 -3.55 -12.74
C GLY A 40 0.16 -4.21 -14.01
N VAL A 41 -1.02 -4.83 -13.90
CA VAL A 41 -1.70 -5.43 -15.05
C VAL A 41 -2.42 -4.38 -15.90
N ARG A 42 -2.86 -3.27 -15.30
CA ARG A 42 -3.51 -2.16 -16.02
C ARG A 42 -2.48 -1.22 -16.68
N LEU A 43 -2.84 -0.66 -17.85
CA LEU A 43 -2.04 0.32 -18.60
C LEU A 43 -1.67 1.57 -17.79
N ASN A 44 -2.58 2.04 -16.92
CA ASN A 44 -2.36 3.15 -15.99
C ASN A 44 -2.00 2.67 -14.56
N GLY A 45 -1.63 1.40 -14.40
CA GLY A 45 -1.26 0.80 -13.12
C GLY A 45 0.20 1.08 -12.74
N ILE A 46 0.63 0.53 -11.60
CA ILE A 46 2.05 0.52 -11.23
C ILE A 46 2.83 -0.22 -12.32
N PRO A 47 3.99 0.25 -12.80
CA PRO A 47 4.81 -0.54 -13.70
C PRO A 47 5.06 -1.93 -13.08
N ARG A 48 4.93 -3.03 -13.82
CA ARG A 48 5.12 -4.39 -13.26
C ARG A 48 6.47 -4.55 -12.54
N ALA A 49 7.51 -3.90 -13.06
CA ALA A 49 8.85 -3.87 -12.48
C ALA A 49 8.94 -3.10 -11.14
N ASP A 50 7.91 -2.33 -10.78
CA ASP A 50 7.79 -1.63 -9.50
C ASP A 50 6.57 -2.12 -8.70
N SER A 51 5.99 -3.26 -9.10
CA SER A 51 4.88 -3.88 -8.37
C SER A 51 5.29 -4.20 -6.92
N GLY A 52 4.36 -3.98 -6.00
CA GLY A 52 4.56 -4.15 -4.57
C GLY A 52 3.24 -4.15 -3.83
N PHE A 53 3.31 -4.36 -2.53
CA PHE A 53 2.15 -4.35 -1.64
C PHE A 53 1.89 -2.92 -1.16
N LEU A 54 2.23 -2.61 0.10
CA LEU A 54 2.21 -1.25 0.62
C LEU A 54 3.39 -0.40 0.11
N PHE A 55 4.55 -1.04 -0.05
CA PHE A 55 5.77 -0.42 -0.55
C PHE A 55 6.14 -1.01 -1.90
N ARG A 56 6.49 -0.15 -2.85
CA ARG A 56 7.00 -0.56 -4.17
C ARG A 56 8.47 -0.92 -4.07
N ARG A 57 9.01 -1.57 -5.11
CA ARG A 57 10.44 -1.91 -5.17
C ARG A 57 11.33 -0.71 -4.89
N THR A 58 11.06 0.38 -5.61
CA THR A 58 11.79 1.65 -5.47
C THR A 58 11.66 2.28 -4.09
N ASP A 59 10.55 2.05 -3.39
CA ASP A 59 10.35 2.54 -2.03
C ASP A 59 11.20 1.75 -1.04
N ILE A 60 11.21 0.42 -1.13
CA ILE A 60 12.02 -0.47 -0.28
C ILE A 60 13.51 -0.19 -0.49
N GLU A 61 13.95 -0.04 -1.74
CA GLU A 61 15.34 0.33 -2.06
C GLU A 61 15.73 1.66 -1.40
N THR A 62 14.84 2.66 -1.44
CA THR A 62 15.12 3.96 -0.82
C THR A 62 15.13 3.90 0.71
N ILE A 63 14.21 3.13 1.31
CA ILE A 63 14.18 2.92 2.75
C ILE A 63 15.46 2.21 3.22
N ARG A 64 15.96 1.24 2.46
CA ARG A 64 17.25 0.58 2.74
C ARG A 64 18.40 1.56 2.72
N LEU A 65 18.50 2.38 1.68
CA LEU A 65 19.55 3.41 1.60
C LEU A 65 19.53 4.37 2.80
N TYR A 66 18.35 4.68 3.33
CA TYR A 66 18.22 5.45 4.57
C TYR A 66 18.69 4.65 5.80
N VAL A 67 18.25 3.41 5.96
CA VAL A 67 18.60 2.56 7.11
C VAL A 67 20.11 2.28 7.15
N ASP A 68 20.72 1.99 6.00
CA ASP A 68 22.16 1.77 5.89
C ASP A 68 22.94 3.04 6.23
N HIS A 69 22.51 4.19 5.69
CA HIS A 69 23.10 5.48 6.04
C HIS A 69 23.00 5.77 7.54
N ALA A 70 21.84 5.54 8.15
CA ALA A 70 21.63 5.76 9.57
C ALA A 70 22.57 4.91 10.46
N ARG A 71 22.91 3.68 10.02
CA ARG A 71 23.88 2.81 10.71
C ARG A 71 25.32 3.28 10.59
N LEU A 72 25.65 3.99 9.51
CA LEU A 72 26.98 4.54 9.29
C LEU A 72 27.21 5.84 10.07
N LEU A 73 26.16 6.48 10.58
CA LEU A 73 26.27 7.71 11.37
C LEU A 73 27.07 7.47 12.65
N PRO A 74 28.17 8.21 12.90
CA PRO A 74 28.92 8.06 14.14
C PRO A 74 28.09 8.48 15.36
N THR A 75 27.84 7.57 16.29
CA THR A 75 27.09 7.83 17.52
C THR A 75 27.98 7.96 18.76
N VAL A 76 29.30 7.80 18.59
CA VAL A 76 30.31 7.97 19.62
C VAL A 76 30.93 9.36 19.50
N LEU A 77 31.00 10.09 20.62
CA LEU A 77 31.47 11.48 20.68
C LEU A 77 32.82 11.68 19.99
N GLU A 78 33.80 10.81 20.26
CA GLU A 78 35.15 10.93 19.67
C GLU A 78 35.16 10.72 18.16
N ASN A 79 34.29 9.85 17.63
CA ASN A 79 34.16 9.66 16.19
C ASN A 79 33.47 10.86 15.54
N VAL A 80 32.46 11.44 16.19
CA VAL A 80 31.79 12.66 15.71
C VAL A 80 32.76 13.84 15.67
N LYS A 81 33.58 14.04 16.71
CA LYS A 81 34.59 15.11 16.74
C LYS A 81 35.56 15.05 15.55
N ARG A 82 35.90 13.85 15.07
CA ARG A 82 36.78 13.66 13.90
C ARG A 82 36.16 14.11 12.57
N LEU A 83 34.84 14.26 12.50
CA LEU A 83 34.13 14.73 11.30
C LEU A 83 34.20 16.25 11.11
N TYR A 84 34.56 16.99 12.16
CA TYR A 84 34.49 18.45 12.16
C TYR A 84 35.63 19.05 11.34
N PRO A 85 35.33 19.91 10.35
CA PRO A 85 36.37 20.78 9.82
C PRO A 85 36.83 21.77 10.91
N PRO A 86 38.10 22.22 10.89
CA PRO A 86 38.62 23.16 11.89
C PRO A 86 37.75 24.41 12.08
N ALA A 87 37.16 24.93 10.99
CA ALA A 87 36.30 26.11 11.00
C ALA A 87 34.91 25.89 11.65
N ALA A 88 34.51 24.65 11.90
CA ALA A 88 33.24 24.32 12.57
C ALA A 88 33.39 24.12 14.09
N VAL A 89 34.62 24.03 14.60
CA VAL A 89 34.88 23.75 16.01
C VAL A 89 34.46 24.95 16.87
N GLY A 90 33.61 24.70 17.87
CA GLY A 90 33.13 25.74 18.81
C GLY A 90 31.94 26.56 18.30
N LEU A 91 31.38 26.26 17.13
CA LEU A 91 30.14 26.88 16.67
C LEU A 91 28.95 26.48 17.56
N LYS A 92 28.31 27.48 18.16
CA LYS A 92 27.11 27.30 18.98
C LYS A 92 25.97 26.72 18.14
N GLY A 93 25.33 25.65 18.62
CA GLY A 93 24.30 24.92 17.88
C GLY A 93 24.83 23.73 17.08
N LEU A 94 26.14 23.64 16.88
CA LEU A 94 26.82 22.52 16.23
C LEU A 94 27.77 21.83 17.21
N GLU A 95 27.45 21.81 18.51
CA GLU A 95 28.26 21.12 19.51
C GLU A 95 28.29 19.60 19.22
N PRO A 96 29.43 18.91 19.35
CA PRO A 96 29.54 17.48 19.04
C PRO A 96 28.51 16.60 19.76
N GLU A 97 28.14 16.95 20.99
CA GLU A 97 27.13 16.25 21.78
C GLU A 97 25.73 16.35 21.14
N LYS A 98 25.40 17.49 20.53
CA LYS A 98 24.13 17.67 19.80
C LYS A 98 24.11 16.83 18.52
N VAL A 99 25.22 16.79 17.80
CA VAL A 99 25.34 15.96 16.59
C VAL A 99 25.26 14.47 16.94
N VAL A 100 25.90 14.03 18.03
CA VAL A 100 25.73 12.67 18.57
C VAL A 100 24.26 12.39 18.88
N GLY A 101 23.59 13.29 19.62
CA GLY A 101 22.18 13.13 19.96
C GLY A 101 21.28 13.03 18.72
N PHE A 102 21.55 13.85 17.70
CA PHE A 102 20.88 13.77 16.40
C PHE A 102 21.14 12.42 15.71
N HIS A 103 22.40 11.99 15.56
CA HIS A 103 22.73 10.70 14.95
C HIS A 103 22.06 9.52 15.65
N GLN A 104 22.01 9.55 16.99
CA GLN A 104 21.30 8.53 17.78
C GLN A 104 19.79 8.54 17.53
N GLN A 105 19.16 9.71 17.39
CA GLN A 105 17.75 9.82 17.02
C GLN A 105 17.48 9.24 15.62
N VAL A 106 18.36 9.53 14.66
CA VAL A 106 18.25 8.99 13.29
C VAL A 106 18.39 7.47 13.29
N LEU A 107 19.36 6.93 14.03
CA LEU A 107 19.56 5.48 14.17
C LEU A 107 18.35 4.81 14.85
N ALA A 108 17.86 5.38 15.95
CA ALA A 108 16.67 4.87 16.65
C ALA A 108 15.43 4.86 15.74
N HIS A 109 15.23 5.92 14.96
CA HIS A 109 14.16 5.98 13.98
C HIS A 109 14.32 4.93 12.88
N ALA A 110 15.53 4.74 12.34
CA ALA A 110 15.80 3.69 11.37
C ALA A 110 15.50 2.28 11.90
N HIS A 111 15.70 2.01 13.20
CA HIS A 111 15.33 0.72 13.80
C HIS A 111 13.82 0.46 13.81
N THR A 112 12.98 1.50 13.82
CA THR A 112 11.52 1.32 13.73
C THR A 112 11.09 0.72 12.39
N TRP A 113 11.90 0.87 11.33
CA TRP A 113 11.64 0.23 10.04
C TRP A 113 11.60 -1.29 10.15
N THR A 114 12.49 -1.92 10.93
CA THR A 114 12.54 -3.39 11.03
C THR A 114 11.21 -3.97 11.54
N HIS A 115 10.59 -3.30 12.51
CA HIS A 115 9.27 -3.69 13.01
C HIS A 115 8.17 -3.49 11.96
N LEU A 116 8.22 -2.38 11.22
CA LEU A 116 7.25 -2.11 10.16
C LEU A 116 7.41 -3.09 8.99
N GLU A 117 8.64 -3.39 8.57
CA GLU A 117 8.94 -4.36 7.53
C GLU A 117 8.33 -5.73 7.87
N HIS A 118 8.52 -6.20 9.11
CA HIS A 118 7.92 -7.43 9.59
C HIS A 118 6.38 -7.36 9.58
N ALA A 119 5.80 -6.26 10.07
CA ALA A 119 4.34 -6.09 10.07
C ALA A 119 3.75 -6.10 8.65
N VAL A 120 4.44 -5.46 7.68
CA VAL A 120 4.03 -5.44 6.28
C VAL A 120 4.15 -6.84 5.65
N LYS A 121 5.20 -7.61 5.97
CA LYS A 121 5.33 -9.02 5.55
C LYS A 121 4.15 -9.85 6.04
N VAL A 122 3.87 -9.79 7.34
CA VAL A 122 2.72 -10.50 7.96
C VAL A 122 1.40 -10.10 7.32
N ALA A 123 1.17 -8.81 7.03
CA ALA A 123 -0.04 -8.38 6.35
C ALA A 123 -0.13 -8.90 4.91
N CYS A 124 0.99 -8.95 4.17
CA CYS A 124 1.02 -9.49 2.82
C CYS A 124 0.70 -11.00 2.80
N ASP A 125 1.33 -11.76 3.70
CA ASP A 125 1.07 -13.19 3.91
C ASP A 125 -0.39 -13.47 4.25
N SER A 126 -0.90 -12.73 5.23
CA SER A 126 -2.25 -12.88 5.70
C SER A 126 -3.23 -12.56 4.56
N MET A 127 -2.95 -11.58 3.69
CA MET A 127 -3.86 -11.21 2.59
C MET A 127 -4.00 -12.37 1.61
N ASN A 128 -2.88 -13.05 1.34
CA ASN A 128 -2.84 -14.22 0.49
C ASN A 128 -3.64 -15.39 1.09
N GLN A 129 -3.54 -15.57 2.41
CA GLN A 129 -4.36 -16.56 3.14
C GLN A 129 -5.86 -16.21 3.07
N LEU A 130 -6.23 -14.97 3.39
CA LEU A 130 -7.61 -14.49 3.35
C LEU A 130 -8.25 -14.70 1.97
N ALA A 131 -7.53 -14.35 0.89
CA ALA A 131 -8.01 -14.59 -0.48
C ALA A 131 -8.24 -16.08 -0.77
N GLY A 132 -7.47 -16.98 -0.15
CA GLY A 132 -7.70 -18.42 -0.18
C GLY A 132 -8.93 -18.86 0.60
N ASP A 133 -9.05 -18.43 1.85
CA ASP A 133 -10.16 -18.80 2.74
C ASP A 133 -11.52 -18.37 2.16
N ILE A 134 -11.59 -17.19 1.54
CA ILE A 134 -12.80 -16.69 0.88
C ILE A 134 -13.24 -17.65 -0.22
N LEU A 135 -12.32 -18.15 -1.04
CA LEU A 135 -12.63 -19.08 -2.12
C LEU A 135 -13.16 -20.41 -1.59
N GLU A 136 -12.53 -20.96 -0.56
CA GLU A 136 -13.00 -22.19 0.05
C GLU A 136 -14.40 -22.02 0.67
N ARG A 137 -14.66 -20.89 1.33
CA ARG A 137 -15.98 -20.60 1.91
C ARG A 137 -17.06 -20.44 0.85
N LEU A 138 -16.77 -19.74 -0.24
CA LEU A 138 -17.69 -19.57 -1.37
C LEU A 138 -17.99 -20.92 -2.03
N GLN A 139 -16.96 -21.75 -2.27
CA GLN A 139 -17.13 -23.07 -2.86
C GLN A 139 -18.04 -23.96 -2.01
N ARG A 140 -17.76 -24.07 -0.70
CA ARG A 140 -18.61 -24.83 0.22
C ARG A 140 -20.06 -24.33 0.21
N LEU A 141 -20.27 -23.02 0.14
CA LEU A 141 -21.62 -22.45 0.12
C LEU A 141 -22.38 -22.81 -1.17
N ILE A 142 -21.69 -22.77 -2.32
CA ILE A 142 -22.24 -23.19 -3.60
C ILE A 142 -22.61 -24.68 -3.56
N GLU A 143 -21.76 -25.52 -2.98
CA GLU A 143 -22.00 -26.96 -2.79
C GLU A 143 -23.20 -27.24 -1.87
N ASP A 144 -23.29 -26.55 -0.73
CA ASP A 144 -24.42 -26.66 0.21
C ASP A 144 -25.74 -26.27 -0.46
N ILE A 145 -25.78 -25.13 -1.17
CA ILE A 145 -26.97 -24.67 -1.91
C ILE A 145 -27.34 -25.68 -2.99
N ALA A 146 -26.37 -26.21 -3.73
CA ALA A 146 -26.63 -27.23 -4.75
C ALA A 146 -27.20 -28.52 -4.12
N GLY A 147 -26.72 -28.92 -2.94
CA GLY A 147 -27.26 -30.05 -2.19
C GLY A 147 -28.74 -29.87 -1.83
N VAL A 148 -29.14 -28.67 -1.39
CA VAL A 148 -30.55 -28.34 -1.10
C VAL A 148 -31.42 -28.37 -2.37
N MET A 149 -30.88 -27.92 -3.50
CA MET A 149 -31.59 -27.94 -4.79
C MET A 149 -31.77 -29.37 -5.35
N GLY A 150 -30.97 -30.34 -4.89
CA GLY A 150 -30.91 -31.70 -5.42
C GLY A 150 -30.18 -31.81 -6.76
N GLU A 151 -29.97 -33.03 -7.28
CA GLU A 151 -29.47 -33.24 -8.65
C GLU A 151 -30.49 -32.71 -9.67
N GLN A 152 -30.33 -31.46 -10.10
CA GLN A 152 -30.96 -30.99 -11.32
C GLN A 152 -30.18 -31.58 -12.50
N PRO A 153 -30.84 -32.19 -13.50
CA PRO A 153 -30.16 -32.84 -14.59
C PRO A 153 -29.28 -31.83 -15.32
N SER A 154 -27.98 -32.13 -15.35
CA SER A 154 -27.03 -31.46 -16.21
C SER A 154 -27.41 -31.78 -17.65
N GLY A 155 -28.21 -30.91 -18.27
CA GLY A 155 -28.80 -31.20 -19.58
C GLY A 155 -29.16 -29.93 -20.31
N ASN A 156 -28.25 -29.52 -21.21
CA ASN A 156 -28.52 -28.83 -22.46
C ASN A 156 -29.64 -27.78 -22.47
N GLY A 157 -29.25 -26.51 -22.40
CA GLY A 157 -29.93 -25.45 -23.14
C GLY A 157 -31.27 -24.93 -22.63
N LEU A 158 -31.67 -25.20 -21.38
CA LEU A 158 -32.78 -24.47 -20.77
C LEU A 158 -32.27 -23.12 -20.25
N GLY A 159 -32.72 -22.04 -20.87
CA GLY A 159 -32.46 -20.69 -20.42
C GLY A 159 -32.98 -20.46 -19.00
N ILE A 160 -32.42 -19.45 -18.34
CA ILE A 160 -32.74 -18.98 -16.97
C ILE A 160 -34.26 -18.84 -16.69
N THR A 161 -35.08 -18.80 -17.74
CA THR A 161 -36.53 -18.62 -17.71
C THR A 161 -37.37 -19.86 -17.38
N ASP A 162 -36.82 -21.08 -17.43
CA ASP A 162 -37.63 -22.32 -17.36
C ASP A 162 -37.49 -23.13 -16.05
N LEU A 163 -36.74 -22.64 -15.05
CA LEU A 163 -36.82 -23.24 -13.72
C LEU A 163 -38.22 -22.97 -13.15
N PRO A 164 -38.98 -24.00 -12.76
CA PRO A 164 -40.29 -23.78 -12.15
C PRO A 164 -40.09 -22.88 -10.92
N ARG A 165 -40.93 -21.85 -10.79
CA ARG A 165 -41.10 -21.06 -9.53
C ARG A 165 -41.76 -21.93 -8.45
N ALA A 166 -41.34 -23.19 -8.35
CA ALA A 166 -41.74 -24.11 -7.33
C ALA A 166 -41.29 -23.54 -6.00
N VAL A 167 -42.26 -23.42 -5.09
CA VAL A 167 -42.03 -23.04 -3.70
C VAL A 167 -41.14 -24.11 -3.06
N LEU A 168 -40.19 -23.69 -2.23
CA LEU A 168 -39.35 -24.61 -1.50
C LEU A 168 -40.18 -25.51 -0.58
N THR A 169 -39.82 -26.79 -0.53
CA THR A 169 -40.37 -27.73 0.45
C THR A 169 -39.93 -27.38 1.87
N ASP A 170 -40.64 -27.88 2.88
CA ASP A 170 -40.29 -27.64 4.29
C ASP A 170 -38.94 -28.25 4.68
N GLU A 171 -38.56 -29.37 4.06
CA GLU A 171 -37.23 -29.98 4.20
C GLU A 171 -36.14 -29.06 3.64
N GLN A 172 -36.33 -28.53 2.43
CA GLN A 172 -35.39 -27.58 1.82
C GLN A 172 -35.27 -26.29 2.63
N ARG A 173 -36.39 -25.77 3.13
CA ARG A 173 -36.39 -24.57 3.98
C ARG A 173 -35.62 -24.80 5.29
N SER A 174 -35.81 -25.97 5.90
CA SER A 174 -35.09 -26.35 7.13
C SER A 174 -33.58 -26.51 6.88
N ALA A 175 -33.19 -27.09 5.74
CA ALA A 175 -31.78 -27.22 5.36
C ALA A 175 -31.11 -25.85 5.12
N LEU A 176 -31.80 -24.91 4.44
CA LEU A 176 -31.30 -23.54 4.26
C LEU A 176 -31.13 -22.80 5.59
N GLU A 177 -32.06 -22.97 6.52
CA GLU A 177 -31.96 -22.34 7.84
C GLU A 177 -30.76 -22.91 8.63
N LEU A 178 -30.47 -24.20 8.49
CA LEU A 178 -29.28 -24.82 9.08
C LEU A 178 -27.98 -24.31 8.46
N ILE A 179 -27.92 -24.17 7.13
CA ILE A 179 -26.79 -23.53 6.42
C ILE A 179 -26.58 -22.11 6.94
N ARG A 180 -27.65 -21.32 7.06
CA ARG A 180 -27.60 -19.95 7.55
C ARG A 180 -27.06 -19.89 8.98
N LEU A 181 -27.62 -20.67 9.91
CA LEU A 181 -27.22 -20.67 11.32
C LEU A 181 -25.76 -21.08 11.52
N ASN A 182 -25.29 -22.09 10.78
CA ASN A 182 -23.90 -22.54 10.85
C ASN A 182 -22.90 -21.49 10.32
N ARG A 183 -23.35 -20.56 9.47
CA ARG A 183 -22.50 -19.58 8.78
C ARG A 183 -22.61 -18.15 9.32
N VAL A 184 -23.47 -17.88 10.32
CA VAL A 184 -23.57 -16.56 10.97
C VAL A 184 -22.24 -16.10 11.56
N HIS A 185 -21.39 -17.05 12.00
CA HIS A 185 -20.10 -16.77 12.62
C HIS A 185 -18.89 -16.82 11.66
N GLU A 186 -19.11 -17.15 10.38
CA GLU A 186 -18.04 -17.32 9.38
C GLU A 186 -17.62 -16.02 8.68
N GLN A 187 -17.93 -14.85 9.26
CA GLN A 187 -17.64 -13.57 8.65
C GLN A 187 -16.13 -13.33 8.57
N PRO A 188 -15.59 -12.94 7.39
CA PRO A 188 -14.18 -12.58 7.30
C PRO A 188 -13.92 -11.33 8.16
N ASP A 189 -12.97 -11.42 9.10
CA ASP A 189 -12.55 -10.28 9.91
C ASP A 189 -11.60 -9.37 9.12
N ILE A 190 -12.17 -8.60 8.18
CA ILE A 190 -11.43 -7.69 7.30
C ILE A 190 -10.83 -6.51 8.10
N ARG A 191 -11.47 -6.09 9.19
CA ARG A 191 -11.00 -4.96 10.02
C ARG A 191 -9.91 -5.36 11.00
N GLY A 192 -10.01 -6.53 11.63
CA GLY A 192 -8.94 -7.09 12.45
C GLY A 192 -7.71 -7.48 11.62
N PHE A 193 -7.91 -7.76 10.33
CA PHE A 193 -6.85 -8.01 9.35
C PHE A 193 -6.00 -6.76 9.04
N PHE A 194 -6.62 -5.65 8.65
CA PHE A 194 -5.93 -4.38 8.37
C PHE A 194 -5.60 -3.59 9.63
N ASN A 195 -5.49 -4.29 10.77
CA ASN A 195 -5.32 -3.73 12.10
C ASN A 195 -4.55 -2.41 12.06
N THR A 196 -5.16 -1.40 12.69
CA THR A 196 -4.69 -0.01 12.79
C THR A 196 -3.20 0.18 13.13
N SER A 197 -2.48 -0.87 13.53
CA SER A 197 -1.05 -0.86 13.79
C SER A 197 -0.20 -0.47 12.58
N ILE A 198 -0.38 -1.02 11.37
CA ILE A 198 0.51 -0.69 10.23
C ILE A 198 0.26 0.74 9.76
N PHE A 199 -1.01 1.12 9.63
CA PHE A 199 -1.40 2.50 9.34
C PHE A 199 -0.80 3.48 10.36
N SER A 200 -0.99 3.20 11.66
CA SER A 200 -0.49 4.05 12.74
C SER A 200 1.04 4.10 12.76
N GLN A 201 1.72 2.99 12.49
CA GLN A 201 3.18 2.92 12.43
C GLN A 201 3.72 3.72 11.23
N CYS A 202 3.13 3.59 10.04
CA CYS A 202 3.51 4.42 8.88
C CYS A 202 3.34 5.91 9.16
N ARG A 203 2.22 6.31 9.79
CA ARG A 203 2.02 7.71 10.21
C ARG A 203 3.00 8.15 11.28
N LEU A 204 3.26 7.31 12.28
CA LEU A 204 4.19 7.63 13.36
C LEU A 204 5.62 7.83 12.82
N PHE A 205 6.07 6.92 11.96
CA PHE A 205 7.34 7.02 11.24
C PHE A 205 7.41 8.34 10.47
N ASN A 206 6.41 8.63 9.63
CA ASN A 206 6.40 9.87 8.86
C ASN A 206 6.35 11.12 9.74
N SER A 207 5.55 11.10 10.82
CA SER A 207 5.42 12.24 11.73
C SER A 207 6.71 12.52 12.49
N THR A 208 7.46 11.48 12.87
CA THR A 208 8.77 11.61 13.53
C THR A 208 9.79 12.18 12.54
N LEU A 209 9.77 11.68 11.31
CA LEU A 209 10.62 12.20 10.24
C LEU A 209 10.32 13.68 9.94
N ALA A 210 9.06 14.03 9.71
CA ALA A 210 8.65 15.38 9.32
C ALA A 210 8.71 16.41 10.45
N ASN A 211 8.33 16.05 11.67
CA ASN A 211 8.17 17.00 12.78
C ASN A 211 9.37 17.03 13.73
N VAL A 212 10.26 16.03 13.68
CA VAL A 212 11.42 15.95 14.57
C VAL A 212 12.72 15.96 13.77
N LEU A 213 12.92 14.97 12.90
CA LEU A 213 14.22 14.76 12.26
C LEU A 213 14.54 15.79 11.17
N VAL A 214 13.57 16.13 10.32
CA VAL A 214 13.74 17.16 9.28
C VAL A 214 14.07 18.52 9.91
N PRO A 215 13.29 19.05 10.88
CA PRO A 215 13.64 20.31 11.53
C PRO A 215 15.01 20.29 12.21
N HIS A 216 15.37 19.18 12.87
CA HIS A 216 16.66 19.05 13.55
C HIS A 216 17.83 19.04 12.54
N ALA A 217 17.71 18.31 11.43
CA ALA A 217 18.71 18.31 10.37
C ALA A 217 18.87 19.69 9.73
N SER A 218 17.75 20.37 9.44
CA SER A 218 17.78 21.73 8.90
C SER A 218 18.47 22.71 9.86
N ALA A 219 18.18 22.64 11.16
CA ALA A 219 18.83 23.50 12.15
C ALA A 219 20.35 23.28 12.22
N LEU A 220 20.82 22.03 12.16
CA LEU A 220 22.25 21.72 12.13
C LEU A 220 22.91 22.20 10.83
N LEU A 221 22.24 22.02 9.69
CA LEU A 221 22.72 22.48 8.39
C LEU A 221 22.75 24.01 8.28
N ASP A 222 21.80 24.71 8.88
CA ASP A 222 21.79 26.18 8.90
C ASP A 222 23.02 26.73 9.63
N VAL A 223 23.36 26.14 10.78
CA VAL A 223 24.58 26.48 11.53
C VAL A 223 25.83 26.06 10.74
N TYR A 224 25.85 24.84 10.18
CA TYR A 224 26.97 24.36 9.36
C TYR A 224 27.20 25.24 8.12
N SER A 225 26.15 25.86 7.57
CA SER A 225 26.25 26.75 6.42
C SER A 225 27.03 28.05 6.69
N GLN A 226 27.35 28.33 7.96
CA GLN A 226 28.21 29.44 8.39
C GLN A 226 29.70 29.07 8.41
N VAL A 227 30.04 27.80 8.18
CA VAL A 227 31.42 27.34 8.08
C VAL A 227 32.00 27.83 6.74
N ASP A 228 32.68 28.97 6.79
CA ASP A 228 33.29 29.61 5.63
C ASP A 228 34.43 28.76 5.04
N ASN A 229 34.33 28.43 3.75
CA ASN A 229 35.51 28.34 2.90
C ASN A 229 35.16 28.41 1.40
N VAL A 230 35.63 29.48 0.77
CA VAL A 230 35.83 29.71 -0.67
C VAL A 230 34.55 29.91 -1.51
N THR A 231 34.62 30.84 -2.46
CA THR A 231 33.63 31.21 -3.49
C THR A 231 32.93 30.05 -4.20
N ALA A 232 33.53 28.85 -4.26
CA ALA A 232 32.89 27.61 -4.74
C ALA A 232 31.69 27.16 -3.85
N ASN A 233 31.71 27.54 -2.58
CA ASN A 233 30.70 27.25 -1.58
C ASN A 233 29.47 28.17 -1.73
N ALA A 234 29.62 29.36 -2.33
CA ALA A 234 28.52 30.28 -2.56
C ALA A 234 27.60 29.82 -3.71
N SER A 235 28.17 29.34 -4.83
CA SER A 235 27.40 28.74 -5.92
C SER A 235 26.77 27.42 -5.45
N LEU A 236 27.55 26.54 -4.81
CA LEU A 236 27.04 25.30 -4.22
C LEU A 236 25.85 25.54 -3.28
N LYS A 237 25.96 26.51 -2.37
CA LYS A 237 24.90 26.84 -1.42
C LYS A 237 23.66 27.38 -2.11
N THR A 238 23.82 28.16 -3.17
CA THR A 238 22.71 28.70 -3.97
C THR A 238 22.00 27.57 -4.72
N ASP A 239 22.78 26.70 -5.37
CA ASP A 239 22.26 25.56 -6.15
C ASP A 239 21.57 24.54 -5.23
N LEU A 240 22.16 24.22 -4.08
CA LEU A 240 21.54 23.33 -3.08
C LEU A 240 20.25 23.91 -2.52
N ARG A 241 20.19 25.23 -2.22
CA ARG A 241 18.95 25.87 -1.79
C ARG A 241 17.88 25.82 -2.87
N ALA A 242 18.22 26.10 -4.12
CA ALA A 242 17.28 26.03 -5.22
C ALA A 242 16.70 24.61 -5.38
N LEU A 243 17.55 23.58 -5.28
CA LEU A 243 17.12 22.18 -5.28
C LEU A 243 16.28 21.82 -4.05
N ASP A 244 16.63 22.31 -2.86
CA ASP A 244 15.89 22.07 -1.63
C ASP A 244 14.50 22.72 -1.66
N ASP A 245 14.38 23.94 -2.18
CA ASP A 245 13.11 24.64 -2.35
C ASP A 245 12.21 23.92 -3.38
N GLN A 246 12.78 23.49 -4.51
CA GLN A 246 12.05 22.68 -5.49
C GLN A 246 11.60 21.35 -4.90
N LEU A 247 12.49 20.65 -4.20
CA LEU A 247 12.20 19.37 -3.57
C LEU A 247 11.10 19.53 -2.51
N HIS A 248 11.17 20.57 -1.68
CA HIS A 248 10.13 20.86 -0.70
C HIS A 248 8.77 21.11 -1.35
N SER A 249 8.75 21.89 -2.44
CA SER A 249 7.54 22.17 -3.21
C SER A 249 6.93 20.90 -3.78
N VAL A 250 7.71 20.07 -4.49
CA VAL A 250 7.22 18.84 -5.13
C VAL A 250 6.80 17.79 -4.09
N VAL A 251 7.53 17.64 -2.98
CA VAL A 251 7.14 16.74 -1.88
C VAL A 251 5.82 17.21 -1.27
N THR A 252 5.65 18.50 -1.04
CA THR A 252 4.40 19.06 -0.49
C THR A 252 3.23 18.90 -1.46
N GLU A 253 3.45 19.09 -2.77
CA GLU A 253 2.44 18.84 -3.79
C GLU A 253 2.04 17.35 -3.83
N TYR A 254 3.02 16.46 -3.73
CA TYR A 254 2.78 15.02 -3.64
C TYR A 254 1.99 14.65 -2.38
N GLU A 255 2.38 15.18 -1.22
CA GLU A 255 1.67 15.00 0.05
C GLU A 255 0.24 15.54 0.00
N ARG A 256 0.04 16.68 -0.65
CA ARG A 256 -1.29 17.26 -0.88
C ARG A 256 -2.12 16.36 -1.79
N LEU A 257 -1.55 15.87 -2.89
CA LEU A 257 -2.25 14.98 -3.83
C LEU A 257 -2.71 13.68 -3.16
N ILE A 258 -1.88 13.08 -2.29
CA ILE A 258 -2.23 11.86 -1.55
C ILE A 258 -3.16 12.11 -0.36
N THR A 259 -3.29 13.35 0.15
CA THR A 259 -4.15 13.68 1.30
C THR A 259 -5.48 14.35 0.93
N GLU A 260 -5.53 15.12 -0.17
CA GLU A 260 -6.78 15.69 -0.72
C GLU A 260 -7.77 14.62 -1.20
N THR A 261 -7.33 13.37 -1.20
CA THR A 261 -8.20 12.19 -1.23
C THR A 261 -8.73 11.79 0.17
N VAL A 262 -9.31 12.77 0.89
CA VAL A 262 -10.44 12.69 1.88
C VAL A 262 -10.13 12.96 3.38
N PRO A 263 -10.93 13.86 4.01
CA PRO A 263 -11.86 13.52 5.11
C PRO A 263 -13.34 13.90 4.80
N GLY A 264 -14.28 12.94 4.85
CA GLY A 264 -15.74 13.19 4.87
C GLY A 264 -16.56 12.74 3.65
N ARG A 265 -15.94 12.47 2.50
CA ARG A 265 -16.57 11.69 1.42
C ARG A 265 -15.95 10.31 1.45
N VAL A 266 -16.73 9.26 1.71
CA VAL A 266 -16.32 7.90 1.35
C VAL A 266 -15.74 8.00 -0.07
N PRO A 267 -14.45 7.68 -0.31
CA PRO A 267 -14.01 7.55 -1.68
C PRO A 267 -14.77 6.33 -2.18
N GLN A 268 -15.87 6.58 -2.88
CA GLN A 268 -16.28 5.71 -3.97
C GLN A 268 -14.99 5.41 -4.69
N PHE A 269 -14.58 4.15 -4.66
CA PHE A 269 -13.36 3.64 -5.26
C PHE A 269 -13.39 3.93 -6.77
N SER A 270 -13.16 5.19 -7.16
CA SER A 270 -13.18 5.63 -8.54
C SER A 270 -11.93 5.07 -9.18
N LEU A 271 -12.12 3.87 -9.74
CA LEU A 271 -11.11 3.08 -10.43
C LEU A 271 -10.71 3.67 -11.78
N GLU A 272 -11.27 4.83 -12.09
CA GLU A 272 -10.84 5.77 -13.09
C GLU A 272 -9.92 6.81 -12.42
N ALA A 273 -8.69 6.37 -12.13
CA ALA A 273 -7.53 7.26 -11.94
C ALA A 273 -7.45 8.23 -10.74
N THR A 274 -8.33 8.19 -9.72
CA THR A 274 -8.40 9.27 -8.71
C THR A 274 -7.98 8.97 -7.27
N SER A 275 -7.58 7.75 -6.88
CA SER A 275 -6.91 7.61 -5.57
C SER A 275 -5.53 8.25 -5.65
N GLY A 276 -5.29 9.27 -4.82
CA GLY A 276 -4.20 10.23 -4.98
C GLY A 276 -2.83 9.55 -5.04
N VAL A 277 -2.62 8.49 -4.26
CA VAL A 277 -1.40 7.66 -4.21
C VAL A 277 -1.07 6.95 -5.53
N PHE A 278 -2.11 6.65 -6.31
CA PHE A 278 -2.09 5.73 -7.41
C PHE A 278 -2.39 6.39 -8.77
N SER A 279 -2.64 7.69 -8.76
CA SER A 279 -2.79 8.50 -9.97
C SER A 279 -1.50 8.56 -10.80
N ARG A 280 -1.64 8.76 -12.12
CA ARG A 280 -0.50 9.07 -13.02
C ARG A 280 0.29 10.28 -12.51
N GLN A 281 -0.40 11.28 -11.97
CA GLN A 281 0.20 12.49 -11.42
C GLN A 281 1.11 12.18 -10.22
N ALA A 282 0.68 11.32 -9.30
CA ALA A 282 1.53 10.85 -8.20
C ALA A 282 2.78 10.12 -8.69
N GLY A 283 2.66 9.34 -9.77
CA GLY A 283 3.80 8.71 -10.43
C GLY A 283 4.81 9.74 -10.96
N ILE A 284 4.33 10.79 -11.62
CA ILE A 284 5.16 11.89 -12.16
C ILE A 284 5.87 12.63 -11.03
N LEU A 285 5.12 13.08 -10.01
CA LEU A 285 5.69 13.81 -8.87
C LEU A 285 6.75 12.98 -8.13
N ARG A 286 6.51 11.68 -7.94
CA ARG A 286 7.49 10.78 -7.33
C ARG A 286 8.75 10.63 -8.18
N GLY A 287 8.60 10.55 -9.50
CA GLY A 287 9.74 10.54 -10.43
C GLY A 287 10.56 11.83 -10.33
N GLU A 288 9.89 12.97 -10.20
CA GLU A 288 10.55 14.27 -10.05
C GLU A 288 11.26 14.42 -8.70
N ILE A 289 10.64 13.98 -7.59
CA ILE A 289 11.28 13.90 -6.28
C ILE A 289 12.58 13.09 -6.37
N HIS A 290 12.53 11.91 -7.00
CA HIS A 290 13.72 11.06 -7.16
C HIS A 290 14.79 11.76 -8.01
N ARG A 291 14.41 12.41 -9.11
CA ARG A 291 15.33 13.16 -9.98
C ARG A 291 16.06 14.26 -9.21
N LEU A 292 15.31 15.12 -8.51
CA LEU A 292 15.83 16.24 -7.72
C LEU A 292 16.76 15.75 -6.61
N VAL A 293 16.41 14.64 -5.97
CA VAL A 293 17.26 14.05 -4.94
C VAL A 293 18.58 13.52 -5.51
N VAL A 294 18.55 12.81 -6.63
CA VAL A 294 19.78 12.32 -7.29
C VAL A 294 20.67 13.48 -7.71
N GLU A 295 20.09 14.54 -8.26
CA GLU A 295 20.79 15.76 -8.65
C GLU A 295 21.46 16.45 -7.46
N ARG A 296 20.71 16.62 -6.37
CA ARG A 296 21.22 17.14 -5.09
C ARG A 296 22.37 16.29 -4.54
N GLY A 297 22.21 14.97 -4.53
CA GLY A 297 23.25 14.05 -4.06
C GLY A 297 24.54 14.16 -4.88
N ARG A 298 24.42 14.22 -6.22
CA ARG A 298 25.58 14.42 -7.10
C ARG A 298 26.32 15.71 -6.78
N LEU A 299 25.58 16.80 -6.54
CA LEU A 299 26.16 18.08 -6.20
C LEU A 299 26.89 18.04 -4.85
N VAL A 300 26.28 17.44 -3.83
CA VAL A 300 26.90 17.22 -2.50
C VAL A 300 28.20 16.42 -2.61
N PHE A 301 28.18 15.26 -3.28
CA PHE A 301 29.36 14.39 -3.41
C PHE A 301 30.44 14.97 -4.32
N ALA A 302 30.09 15.87 -5.25
CA ALA A 302 31.07 16.57 -6.08
C ALA A 302 31.78 17.70 -5.31
N SER A 303 31.17 18.25 -4.26
CA SER A 303 31.66 19.44 -3.58
C SER A 303 32.12 19.23 -2.13
N LEU A 304 31.70 18.14 -1.48
CA LEU A 304 32.08 17.82 -0.10
C LEU A 304 32.75 16.45 -0.03
N PRO A 305 33.86 16.29 0.73
CA PRO A 305 34.44 14.98 0.97
C PRO A 305 33.46 14.10 1.77
N PRO A 306 33.33 12.80 1.43
CA PRO A 306 32.30 11.91 1.97
C PRO A 306 32.36 11.71 3.49
N ASP A 307 33.54 11.85 4.10
CA ASP A 307 33.77 11.63 5.54
C ASP A 307 33.72 12.92 6.38
N THR A 308 33.02 13.96 5.90
CA THR A 308 32.88 15.24 6.61
C THR A 308 31.51 15.38 7.25
N LEU A 309 31.44 16.16 8.34
CA LEU A 309 30.17 16.49 9.01
C LEU A 309 29.13 17.04 8.01
N GLY A 310 29.54 17.91 7.10
CA GLY A 310 28.67 18.46 6.06
C GLY A 310 28.06 17.37 5.18
N ALA A 311 28.87 16.46 4.65
CA ALA A 311 28.39 15.37 3.81
C ALA A 311 27.36 14.50 4.56
N PHE A 312 27.62 14.13 5.81
CA PHE A 312 26.68 13.37 6.62
C PHE A 312 25.35 14.11 6.84
N LEU A 313 25.39 15.40 7.21
CA LEU A 313 24.18 16.19 7.42
C LEU A 313 23.36 16.35 6.14
N TYR A 314 24.01 16.66 5.01
CA TYR A 314 23.34 16.83 3.73
C TYR A 314 22.71 15.53 3.22
N VAL A 315 23.44 14.40 3.28
CA VAL A 315 22.91 13.09 2.90
C VAL A 315 21.76 12.68 3.82
N THR A 316 21.85 12.95 5.12
CA THR A 316 20.77 12.65 6.07
C THR A 316 19.49 13.40 5.71
N GLN A 317 19.57 14.72 5.48
CA GLN A 317 18.41 15.52 5.07
C GLN A 317 17.82 15.04 3.73
N GLN A 318 18.68 14.67 2.78
CA GLN A 318 18.26 14.11 1.50
C GLN A 318 17.41 12.84 1.68
N ARG A 319 17.86 11.91 2.54
CA ARG A 319 17.11 10.69 2.85
C ARG A 319 15.76 11.00 3.49
N PHE A 320 15.67 12.04 4.31
CA PHE A 320 14.38 12.43 4.88
C PHE A 320 13.40 12.91 3.81
N SER A 321 13.83 13.80 2.92
CA SER A 321 12.98 14.29 1.83
C SER A 321 12.48 13.17 0.92
N GLU A 322 13.31 12.15 0.69
CA GLU A 322 12.91 10.94 -0.03
C GLU A 322 11.80 10.14 0.67
N LEU A 323 11.82 10.06 2.00
CA LEU A 323 10.91 9.19 2.74
C LEU A 323 9.56 9.83 3.09
N ARG A 324 9.49 11.16 3.23
CA ARG A 324 8.31 11.89 3.75
C ARG A 324 7.02 11.60 2.97
N GLY A 325 7.11 11.58 1.64
CA GLY A 325 5.98 11.23 0.78
C GLY A 325 5.64 9.74 0.79
N ARG A 326 6.64 8.86 0.87
CA ARG A 326 6.45 7.40 0.70
C ARG A 326 5.71 6.77 1.87
N PHE A 327 6.03 7.15 3.10
CA PHE A 327 5.35 6.62 4.28
C PHE A 327 3.92 7.16 4.42
N MET A 328 3.68 8.40 3.99
CA MET A 328 2.31 8.93 3.87
C MET A 328 1.51 8.14 2.82
N ALA A 329 2.11 7.89 1.65
CA ALA A 329 1.50 7.09 0.60
C ALA A 329 1.16 5.67 1.07
N ALA A 330 2.09 5.00 1.75
CA ALA A 330 1.88 3.67 2.32
C ALA A 330 0.73 3.65 3.36
N ALA A 331 0.63 4.69 4.20
CA ALA A 331 -0.48 4.81 5.14
C ALA A 331 -1.84 4.95 4.42
N VAL A 332 -1.91 5.80 3.39
CA VAL A 332 -3.13 5.95 2.58
C VAL A 332 -3.48 4.65 1.84
N THR A 333 -2.49 3.94 1.29
CA THR A 333 -2.70 2.62 0.67
C THR A 333 -3.25 1.59 1.65
N CYS A 334 -2.81 1.55 2.91
CA CYS A 334 -3.38 0.66 3.93
C CYS A 334 -4.88 0.87 4.06
N ARG A 335 -5.31 2.13 4.17
CA ARG A 335 -6.71 2.53 4.28
C ARG A 335 -7.50 2.19 3.01
N ASP A 336 -6.93 2.48 1.84
CA ASP A 336 -7.58 2.18 0.56
C ASP A 336 -7.76 0.65 0.38
N MET A 337 -6.80 -0.13 0.84
CA MET A 337 -6.90 -1.59 0.83
C MET A 337 -8.01 -2.12 1.75
N GLU A 338 -8.15 -1.56 2.95
CA GLU A 338 -9.29 -1.87 3.84
C GLU A 338 -10.63 -1.58 3.15
N ASN A 339 -10.75 -0.38 2.56
CA ASN A 339 -11.96 0.05 1.86
C ASN A 339 -12.28 -0.83 0.64
N ALA A 340 -11.27 -1.31 -0.09
CA ALA A 340 -11.49 -2.15 -1.27
C ALA A 340 -12.08 -3.53 -0.92
N TRP A 341 -11.91 -3.99 0.32
CA TRP A 341 -12.39 -5.29 0.79
C TRP A 341 -13.74 -5.18 1.52
N GLU A 342 -14.12 -3.98 1.97
CA GLU A 342 -15.39 -3.72 2.66
C GLU A 342 -16.63 -4.25 1.90
N PRO A 343 -16.77 -4.09 0.56
CA PRO A 343 -17.93 -4.63 -0.17
C PRO A 343 -18.11 -6.15 -0.03
N LEU A 344 -17.03 -6.91 0.18
CA LEU A 344 -17.12 -8.35 0.41
C LEU A 344 -17.83 -8.65 1.73
N GLN A 345 -17.49 -7.91 2.80
CA GLN A 345 -18.13 -8.08 4.10
C GLN A 345 -19.63 -7.85 3.99
N TRP A 346 -20.04 -6.76 3.33
CA TRP A 346 -21.44 -6.45 3.07
C TRP A 346 -22.14 -7.50 2.22
N TYR A 347 -21.46 -8.03 1.20
CA TYR A 347 -22.03 -9.09 0.37
C TYR A 347 -22.25 -10.39 1.16
N VAL A 348 -21.28 -10.83 1.97
CA VAL A 348 -21.43 -12.03 2.83
C VAL A 348 -22.57 -11.85 3.84
N MET A 349 -22.67 -10.67 4.46
CA MET A 349 -23.82 -10.34 5.32
C MET A 349 -25.14 -10.35 4.54
N GLY A 350 -25.15 -9.76 3.34
CA GLY A 350 -26.30 -9.73 2.45
C GLY A 350 -26.76 -11.12 2.02
N VAL A 351 -25.85 -12.06 1.76
CA VAL A 351 -26.18 -13.45 1.43
C VAL A 351 -26.90 -14.13 2.60
N ASN A 352 -26.43 -13.95 3.84
CA ASN A 352 -27.10 -14.51 5.02
C ASN A 352 -28.51 -13.95 5.24
N GLU A 353 -28.71 -12.66 4.97
CA GLU A 353 -30.05 -12.05 5.02
C GLU A 353 -30.93 -12.49 3.84
N TYR A 354 -30.35 -12.62 2.65
CA TYR A 354 -31.05 -13.07 1.45
C TYR A 354 -31.58 -14.50 1.63
N LEU A 355 -30.79 -15.41 2.24
CA LEU A 355 -31.22 -16.77 2.54
C LEU A 355 -32.51 -16.84 3.38
N LYS A 356 -32.82 -15.83 4.20
CA LYS A 356 -34.10 -15.76 4.95
C LYS A 356 -35.32 -15.48 4.07
N GLN A 357 -35.09 -14.85 2.92
CA GLN A 357 -36.13 -14.35 2.01
C GLN A 357 -36.35 -15.25 0.80
N VAL A 358 -35.45 -16.22 0.57
CA VAL A 358 -35.57 -17.21 -0.50
C VAL A 358 -36.87 -18.00 -0.33
N SER A 359 -37.71 -17.96 -1.36
CA SER A 359 -39.00 -18.65 -1.35
C SER A 359 -39.13 -19.71 -2.45
N THR A 360 -38.30 -19.62 -3.49
CA THR A 360 -38.36 -20.51 -4.66
C THR A 360 -37.00 -21.11 -5.03
N LEU A 361 -37.03 -22.21 -5.80
CA LEU A 361 -35.81 -22.80 -6.40
C LEU A 361 -35.12 -21.84 -7.40
N ALA A 362 -35.87 -20.97 -8.06
CA ALA A 362 -35.31 -19.97 -8.96
C ALA A 362 -34.45 -18.94 -8.20
N ASP A 363 -34.89 -18.51 -7.01
CA ASP A 363 -34.14 -17.61 -6.14
C ASP A 363 -32.80 -18.23 -5.69
N LEU A 364 -32.82 -19.52 -5.31
CA LEU A 364 -31.60 -20.28 -4.97
C LEU A 364 -30.65 -20.42 -6.15
N ASN A 365 -31.17 -20.71 -7.34
CA ASN A 365 -30.34 -20.83 -8.53
C ASN A 365 -29.69 -19.49 -8.92
N GLN A 366 -30.41 -18.38 -8.77
CA GLN A 366 -29.87 -17.04 -8.99
C GLN A 366 -28.77 -16.71 -7.98
N LEU A 367 -28.97 -17.05 -6.70
CA LEU A 367 -27.95 -16.90 -5.66
C LEU A 367 -26.70 -17.72 -5.99
N LYS A 368 -26.88 -19.01 -6.34
CA LYS A 368 -25.78 -19.89 -6.75
C LYS A 368 -24.99 -19.30 -7.92
N THR A 369 -25.68 -18.84 -8.95
CA THR A 369 -25.07 -18.20 -10.12
C THR A 369 -24.26 -16.96 -9.73
N ASN A 370 -24.78 -16.12 -8.84
CA ASN A 370 -24.07 -14.94 -8.34
C ASN A 370 -22.83 -15.30 -7.52
N LEU A 371 -22.92 -16.32 -6.66
CA LEU A 371 -21.78 -16.84 -5.89
C LEU A 371 -20.69 -17.42 -6.80
N GLU A 372 -21.05 -18.14 -7.85
CA GLU A 372 -20.10 -18.65 -8.84
C GLU A 372 -19.40 -17.51 -9.60
N ARG A 373 -20.12 -16.44 -9.96
CA ARG A 373 -19.53 -15.23 -10.56
C ARG A 373 -18.53 -14.56 -9.62
N LEU A 374 -18.89 -14.45 -8.34
CA LEU A 374 -18.01 -13.91 -7.32
C LEU A 374 -16.75 -14.78 -7.17
N MET A 375 -16.92 -16.10 -7.05
CA MET A 375 -15.82 -17.06 -6.93
C MET A 375 -14.81 -16.95 -8.08
N ARG A 376 -15.28 -16.82 -9.33
CA ARG A 376 -14.41 -16.61 -10.51
C ARG A 376 -13.56 -15.35 -10.38
N THR A 377 -14.14 -14.28 -9.84
CA THR A 377 -13.43 -13.02 -9.62
C THR A 377 -12.39 -13.15 -8.52
N TRP A 378 -12.73 -13.84 -7.43
CA TRP A 378 -11.80 -14.07 -6.32
C TRP A 378 -10.64 -14.99 -6.68
N LEU A 379 -10.81 -15.93 -7.62
CA LEU A 379 -9.70 -16.69 -8.17
C LEU A 379 -8.66 -15.77 -8.82
N ARG A 380 -9.13 -14.73 -9.51
CA ARG A 380 -8.25 -13.72 -10.10
C ARG A 380 -7.60 -12.84 -9.03
N VAL A 381 -8.36 -12.39 -8.03
CA VAL A 381 -7.83 -11.62 -6.88
C VAL A 381 -6.73 -12.41 -6.15
N LYS A 382 -6.92 -13.70 -5.90
CA LYS A 382 -5.92 -14.58 -5.30
C LYS A 382 -4.64 -14.68 -6.14
N ALA A 383 -4.77 -14.88 -7.45
CA ALA A 383 -3.61 -14.92 -8.35
C ALA A 383 -2.81 -13.61 -8.33
N LEU A 384 -3.50 -12.46 -8.32
CA LEU A 384 -2.86 -11.14 -8.25
C LEU A 384 -2.23 -10.89 -6.87
N THR A 385 -2.84 -11.38 -5.80
CA THR A 385 -2.30 -11.32 -4.44
C THR A 385 -1.02 -12.13 -4.32
N ALA A 386 -1.01 -13.36 -4.85
CA ALA A 386 0.19 -14.18 -4.91
C ALA A 386 1.31 -13.52 -5.74
N GLN A 387 0.96 -12.83 -6.83
CA GLN A 387 1.93 -12.06 -7.61
C GLN A 387 2.51 -10.89 -6.80
N VAL A 388 1.68 -10.09 -6.13
CA VAL A 388 2.13 -8.98 -5.28
C VAL A 388 3.00 -9.50 -4.13
N TYR A 389 2.61 -10.60 -3.49
CA TYR A 389 3.36 -11.28 -2.46
C TYR A 389 4.73 -11.75 -2.97
N SER A 390 4.77 -12.45 -4.11
CA SER A 390 6.02 -12.89 -4.73
C SER A 390 6.94 -11.73 -5.10
N SER A 391 6.39 -10.63 -5.65
CA SER A 391 7.18 -9.43 -5.94
C SER A 391 7.77 -8.84 -4.65
N PHE A 392 6.97 -8.71 -3.60
CA PHE A 392 7.38 -8.13 -2.33
C PHE A 392 8.44 -8.97 -1.61
N THR A 393 8.22 -10.28 -1.50
CA THR A 393 9.19 -11.23 -0.92
C THR A 393 10.49 -11.25 -1.69
N GLN A 394 10.47 -11.31 -3.03
CA GLN A 394 11.69 -11.22 -3.83
C GLN A 394 12.47 -9.92 -3.59
N ILE A 395 11.78 -8.78 -3.45
CA ILE A 395 12.46 -7.50 -3.15
C ILE A 395 13.14 -7.59 -1.78
N LEU A 396 12.51 -8.25 -0.81
CA LEU A 396 13.02 -8.39 0.54
C LEU A 396 14.16 -9.42 0.65
N GLU A 397 14.03 -10.57 -0.03
CA GLU A 397 14.95 -11.72 -0.04
C GLU A 397 16.17 -11.53 -0.93
N ARG A 398 16.12 -10.64 -1.95
CA ARG A 398 17.26 -10.43 -2.86
C ARG A 398 18.57 -10.11 -2.12
N ASP A 399 18.48 -9.67 -0.88
CA ASP A 399 19.62 -9.43 0.00
C ASP A 399 19.25 -9.82 1.46
N ASP A 400 19.49 -11.08 1.84
CA ASP A 400 19.37 -11.57 3.24
C ASP A 400 20.21 -10.72 4.20
N TRP A 401 19.59 -9.71 4.79
CA TRP A 401 20.22 -8.77 5.72
C TRP A 401 20.02 -9.17 7.20
N ALA A 402 19.15 -10.15 7.49
CA ALA A 402 18.85 -10.56 8.87
C ALA A 402 19.97 -11.36 9.57
N ALA A 403 21.12 -11.59 8.90
CA ALA A 403 22.22 -12.40 9.42
C ALA A 403 23.58 -11.67 9.54
N ARG A 404 23.63 -10.33 9.47
CA ARG A 404 24.88 -9.58 9.66
C ARG A 404 24.75 -8.37 10.58
#